data_AF-A0A2V8I5Z1-F1
#
_entry.id   AF-A0A2V8I5Z1-F1
#
_cell.length_a   1.000
_cell.length_b   1.000
_cell.length_c   1.000
_cell.angle_alpha   90.00
_cell.angle_beta   90.00
_cell.angle_gamma   90.00
#
_symmetry.space_group_name_H-M   'P 1'
#
loop_
_entity.id
_entity.type
_entity.pdbx_description
1 polymer ?
#
loop_
_entity_poly.entity_id
_entity_poly.type
_entity_poly.pdbx_seq_one_letter_code
_entity_poly.pdbx_strand_id
1 'polypeptide(L)'
;MKQLAELGVYVGTYCQPMIPSLYQPVADPMETIRTIKEIGPKRCIIGSDFGQVLHMDSIDGMRVFIRALLAFGIKPDEVKVMLHDNPAKLMWLD
;
A
#
# COMPACT_ATOMS: atom_id res chain seq x y z
N MET A 1 7.87 9.30 -8.19
CA MET A 1 6.58 9.33 -7.46
C MET A 1 6.34 10.66 -6.75
N LYS A 2 7.31 11.19 -5.99
CA LYS A 2 7.17 12.48 -5.29
C LYS A 2 6.70 13.65 -6.16
N GLN A 3 7.33 13.88 -7.32
CA GLN A 3 6.93 14.93 -8.26
C GLN A 3 5.47 14.80 -8.72
N LEU A 4 4.95 13.57 -8.86
CA LEU A 4 3.55 13.35 -9.22
C LEU A 4 2.63 13.63 -8.04
N ALA A 5 3.01 13.21 -6.82
CA ALA A 5 2.25 13.49 -5.61
C ALA A 5 2.11 15.01 -5.35
N GLU A 6 3.13 15.79 -5.69
CA GLU A 6 3.11 17.26 -5.63
C GLU A 6 2.08 17.89 -6.59
N LEU A 7 1.70 17.19 -7.66
CA LEU A 7 0.61 17.59 -8.57
C LEU A 7 -0.79 17.19 -8.05
N GLY A 8 -0.86 16.58 -6.86
CA GLY A 8 -2.13 16.28 -6.17
C GLY A 8 -2.67 14.87 -6.40
N VAL A 9 -1.94 14.00 -7.12
CA VAL A 9 -2.35 12.59 -7.28
C VAL A 9 -2.13 11.78 -6.00
N TYR A 10 -2.90 10.72 -5.83
CA TYR A 10 -2.60 9.68 -4.85
C TYR A 10 -1.61 8.67 -5.44
N VAL A 11 -0.69 8.18 -4.61
CA VAL A 11 0.27 7.14 -4.98
C VAL A 11 -0.15 5.81 -4.37
N GLY A 12 -0.41 4.82 -5.23
CA GLY A 12 -0.73 3.47 -4.80
C GLY A 12 0.52 2.68 -4.45
N THR A 13 0.54 2.03 -3.28
CA THR A 13 1.57 1.06 -2.91
C THR A 13 0.91 -0.26 -2.49
N TYR A 14 1.44 -1.38 -2.97
CA TYR A 14 0.73 -2.66 -2.91
C TYR A 14 1.58 -3.77 -2.28
N CYS A 15 0.90 -4.74 -1.68
CA CYS A 15 1.56 -5.87 -1.02
C CYS A 15 2.17 -6.88 -2.01
N GLN A 16 1.49 -7.14 -3.13
CA GLN A 16 1.88 -8.13 -4.13
C GLN A 16 3.38 -8.11 -4.48
N PRO A 17 3.99 -6.96 -4.84
CA PRO A 17 5.40 -6.93 -5.19
C PRO A 17 6.35 -7.13 -4.00
N MET A 18 5.87 -7.04 -2.76
CA MET A 18 6.70 -7.18 -1.55
C MET A 18 6.91 -8.63 -1.11
N ILE A 19 6.13 -9.58 -1.63
CA ILE A 19 6.18 -10.98 -1.21
C ILE A 19 6.62 -11.89 -2.36
N PRO A 20 7.22 -13.06 -2.05
CA PRO A 20 7.56 -14.04 -3.07
C PRO A 20 6.35 -14.46 -3.90
N SER A 21 6.51 -14.47 -5.22
CA SER A 21 5.51 -14.94 -6.18
C SER A 21 6.13 -15.95 -7.14
N LEU A 22 5.33 -16.91 -7.60
CA LEU A 22 5.77 -17.93 -8.56
C LEU A 22 5.88 -17.40 -9.99
N TYR A 23 5.17 -16.32 -10.31
CA TYR A 23 5.01 -15.86 -11.69
C TYR A 23 5.15 -14.34 -11.87
N GLN A 24 5.28 -13.58 -10.78
CA GLN A 24 5.59 -12.15 -10.82
C GLN A 24 6.92 -11.87 -10.14
N PRO A 25 7.70 -10.89 -10.63
CA PRO A 25 8.95 -10.50 -10.00
C PRO A 25 8.68 -9.84 -8.64
N VAL A 26 9.57 -10.10 -7.68
CA VAL A 26 9.55 -9.48 -6.36
C VAL A 26 10.35 -8.17 -6.44
N ALA A 27 9.76 -7.09 -5.93
CA ALA A 27 10.45 -5.80 -5.78
C ALA A 27 11.09 -5.70 -4.39
N ASP A 28 11.97 -4.71 -4.17
CA ASP A 28 12.50 -4.42 -2.84
C ASP A 28 11.34 -4.03 -1.90
N PRO A 29 11.04 -4.81 -0.84
CA PRO A 29 9.93 -4.48 0.07
C PRO A 29 10.12 -3.13 0.77
N MET A 30 11.36 -2.67 0.92
CA MET A 30 11.65 -1.38 1.53
C MET A 30 11.37 -0.21 0.60
N GLU A 31 11.19 -0.43 -0.71
CA GLU A 31 10.76 0.61 -1.64
C GLU A 31 9.38 1.17 -1.26
N THR A 32 8.42 0.30 -0.92
CA THR A 32 7.11 0.70 -0.41
C THR A 32 7.23 1.56 0.84
N ILE A 33 8.08 1.15 1.79
CA ILE A 33 8.26 1.86 3.05
C ILE A 33 8.91 3.23 2.83
N ARG A 34 9.95 3.31 1.99
CA ARG A 34 10.60 4.57 1.62
C ARG A 34 9.64 5.50 0.92
N THR A 35 8.85 4.98 -0.03
CA THR A 35 7.84 5.73 -0.77
C THR A 35 6.81 6.36 0.16
N ILE A 36 6.24 5.56 1.09
CA ILE A 36 5.26 6.06 2.06
C ILE A 36 5.87 7.14 2.96
N LYS A 37 7.10 6.94 3.44
CA LYS A 37 7.79 7.92 4.32
C LYS A 37 8.16 9.21 3.59
N GLU A 38 8.54 9.12 2.32
CA GLU A 38 8.93 10.27 1.52
C GLU A 38 7.73 11.12 1.07
N ILE A 39 6.63 10.48 0.66
CA ILE A 39 5.42 11.15 0.16
C ILE A 39 4.50 11.57 1.31
N GLY A 40 4.47 10.78 2.37
CA GLY A 40 3.57 10.95 3.50
C GLY A 40 2.23 10.22 3.30
N PRO A 41 1.64 9.68 4.38
CA PRO A 41 0.48 8.79 4.33
C PRO A 41 -0.78 9.45 3.75
N LYS A 42 -0.93 10.78 3.86
CA LYS A 42 -2.11 11.52 3.33
C LYS A 42 -2.22 11.54 1.80
N ARG A 43 -1.18 11.14 1.09
CA ARG A 43 -1.16 11.05 -0.38
C ARG A 43 -0.88 9.63 -0.88
N CYS A 44 -0.91 8.64 0.01
CA CYS A 44 -0.73 7.24 -0.35
C CYS A 44 -2.04 6.46 -0.21
N ILE A 45 -2.26 5.49 -1.09
CA ILE A 45 -3.31 4.48 -0.95
C ILE A 45 -2.63 3.11 -0.89
N ILE A 46 -3.08 2.26 0.01
CA ILE A 46 -2.54 0.90 0.13
C ILE A 46 -3.56 -0.15 -0.27
N GLY A 47 -3.07 -1.20 -0.92
CA GLY A 47 -3.87 -2.34 -1.38
C GLY A 47 -3.10 -3.65 -1.30
N SER A 48 -3.80 -4.77 -1.29
CA SER A 48 -3.12 -6.07 -1.30
C SER A 48 -2.67 -6.45 -2.71
N ASP A 49 -3.47 -6.12 -3.73
CA ASP A 49 -3.30 -6.52 -5.14
C ASP A 49 -3.25 -8.04 -5.32
N PHE A 50 -4.03 -8.74 -4.51
CA PHE A 50 -4.25 -10.19 -4.59
C PHE A 50 -5.70 -10.55 -4.93
N GLY A 51 -5.97 -11.85 -5.06
CA GLY A 51 -7.26 -12.40 -5.50
C GLY A 51 -7.20 -13.05 -6.88
N GLN A 52 -6.04 -13.01 -7.53
CA GLN A 52 -5.76 -13.80 -8.73
C GLN A 52 -5.61 -15.28 -8.35
N VAL A 53 -5.94 -16.18 -9.29
CA VAL A 53 -5.97 -17.65 -9.09
C VAL A 53 -4.70 -18.23 -8.45
N LEU A 54 -3.54 -17.65 -8.73
CA LEU A 54 -2.23 -18.13 -8.27
C LEU A 54 -1.64 -17.32 -7.11
N HIS A 55 -2.41 -16.40 -6.54
CA HIS A 55 -2.03 -15.63 -5.35
C HIS A 55 -2.87 -16.01 -4.14
N MET A 56 -2.47 -15.47 -2.99
CA MET A 56 -3.25 -15.57 -1.76
C MET A 56 -4.61 -14.88 -1.90
N ASP A 57 -5.52 -15.21 -0.98
CA ASP A 57 -6.77 -14.49 -0.83
C ASP A 57 -6.53 -12.99 -0.55
N SER A 58 -7.39 -12.12 -1.11
CA SER A 58 -7.24 -10.67 -1.01
C SER A 58 -7.28 -10.15 0.42
N ILE A 59 -8.09 -10.77 1.30
CA ILE A 59 -8.22 -10.40 2.71
C ILE A 59 -7.00 -10.85 3.49
N ASP A 60 -6.53 -12.08 3.29
CA ASP A 60 -5.32 -12.58 3.95
C ASP A 60 -4.10 -11.75 3.56
N GLY A 61 -3.99 -11.37 2.29
CA GLY A 61 -2.89 -10.53 1.84
C GLY A 61 -2.94 -9.11 2.37
N MET A 62 -4.15 -8.57 2.57
CA MET A 62 -4.30 -7.29 3.30
C MET A 62 -3.82 -7.41 4.74
N ARG A 63 -4.14 -8.51 5.44
CA ARG A 63 -3.68 -8.74 6.82
C ARG A 63 -2.15 -8.86 6.88
N VAL A 64 -1.53 -9.56 5.94
CA VAL A 64 -0.07 -9.64 5.83
C VAL A 64 0.54 -8.27 5.58
N PHE A 65 -0.04 -7.49 4.66
CA PHE A 65 0.48 -6.16 4.33
C PHE A 65 0.45 -5.23 5.53
N ILE A 66 -0.69 -5.15 6.23
CA ILE A 66 -0.84 -4.31 7.43
C ILE A 66 0.21 -4.71 8.48
N ARG A 67 0.41 -6.01 8.73
CA ARG A 67 1.42 -6.49 9.68
C ARG A 67 2.84 -6.09 9.26
N ALA A 68 3.16 -6.20 7.97
CA ALA A 68 4.46 -5.79 7.45
C ALA A 68 4.69 -4.28 7.60
N LEU A 69 3.71 -3.45 7.23
CA LEU A 69 3.78 -1.99 7.38
C LEU A 69 4.03 -1.58 8.84
N LEU A 70 3.28 -2.17 9.77
CA LEU A 70 3.46 -1.94 11.22
C LEU A 70 4.85 -2.37 11.69
N ALA A 71 5.33 -3.54 11.26
CA ALA A 71 6.65 -4.05 11.63
C ALA A 71 7.79 -3.15 11.08
N PHE A 72 7.60 -2.53 9.91
CA PHE A 72 8.55 -1.59 9.32
C PHE A 72 8.39 -0.13 9.80
N GLY A 73 7.54 0.08 10.82
CA GLY A 73 7.43 1.34 11.55
C GLY A 73 6.47 2.36 10.94
N ILE A 74 5.54 1.94 10.08
CA ILE A 74 4.37 2.75 9.73
C ILE A 74 3.37 2.65 10.88
N LYS A 75 2.81 3.78 11.31
CA LYS A 75 1.94 3.80 12.49
C LYS A 75 0.52 3.30 12.16
N PRO A 76 -0.24 2.75 13.15
CA PRO A 76 -1.59 2.26 12.92
C PRO A 76 -2.57 3.30 12.35
N ASP A 77 -2.47 4.56 12.78
CA ASP A 77 -3.27 5.68 12.29
C ASP A 77 -2.90 6.03 10.83
N GLU A 78 -1.62 5.99 10.48
CA GLU A 78 -1.16 6.18 9.10
C GLU A 78 -1.66 5.06 8.17
N VAL A 79 -1.67 3.81 8.64
CA VAL A 79 -2.25 2.68 7.91
C VAL A 79 -3.74 2.91 7.68
N LYS A 80 -4.50 3.35 8.70
CA LYS A 80 -5.93 3.67 8.55
C LYS A 80 -6.15 4.76 7.50
N VAL A 81 -5.36 5.84 7.54
CA VAL A 81 -5.45 6.93 6.57
C VAL A 81 -5.27 6.41 5.14
N MET A 82 -4.25 5.57 4.90
CA MET A 82 -3.95 5.06 3.56
C MET A 82 -4.93 3.98 3.07
N LEU A 83 -5.47 3.17 3.97
CA LEU A 83 -6.35 2.04 3.62
C LEU A 83 -7.83 2.42 3.53
N HIS A 84 -8.26 3.40 4.33
CA HIS A 84 -9.68 3.72 4.51
C HIS A 84 -9.98 5.18 4.15
N ASP A 85 -9.32 6.13 4.81
CA ASP A 85 -9.72 7.54 4.71
C ASP A 85 -9.41 8.13 3.33
N ASN A 86 -8.21 7.85 2.78
CA ASN A 86 -7.80 8.35 1.47
C ASN A 86 -8.63 7.74 0.32
N PRO A 87 -8.87 6.41 0.26
CA PRO A 87 -9.76 5.86 -0.76
C PRO A 87 -11.19 6.39 -0.68
N ALA A 88 -11.76 6.53 0.53
CA ALA A 88 -13.09 7.11 0.70
C ALA A 88 -13.16 8.53 0.11
N LYS A 89 -12.16 9.36 0.43
CA LYS A 89 -12.03 10.72 -0.11
C LYS A 89 -11.84 10.76 -1.62
N LEU A 90 -11.02 9.86 -2.18
CA LEU A 90 -10.81 9.77 -3.62
C LEU A 90 -12.12 9.44 -4.37
N MET A 91 -13.00 8.68 -3.72
CA MET A 91 -14.29 8.26 -4.25
C MET A 91 -15.46 9.17 -3.87
N TRP A 92 -15.21 10.29 -3.19
CA TRP A 92 -16.23 11.23 -2.69
C TRP A 92 -17.27 10.56 -1.78
N LEU A 93 -16.81 9.72 -0.86
CA LEU A 93 -17.64 8.98 0.10
C LEU A 93 -17.54 9.54 1.54
N ASP A 94 -16.80 10.64 1.72
CA ASP A 94 -16.53 11.34 2.98
C ASP A 94 -17.48 12.53 3.25
#